data_AF-X0S9U6-F1
#
_entry.id   AF-X0S9U6-F1
#
_cell.length_a   1.000
_cell.length_b   1.000
_cell.length_c   1.000
_cell.angle_alpha   90.00
_cell.angle_beta   90.00
_cell.angle_gamma   90.00
#
_symmetry.space_group_name_H-M   'P 1'
#
loop_
_entity.id
_entity.type
_entity.pdbx_description
1 polymer ?
#
loop_
_entity_poly.entity_id
_entity_poly.type
_entity_poly.pdbx_seq_one_letter_code
_entity_poly.pdbx_strand_id
1 'polypeptide(L)'
;IQNTGKGIWMDWMSQGTRIIGNLCYNNILQDFYSEVNHGPYIVDNNIFLSKCSVWDMSQGGAYVHNLMAGKNNLSPHSRKTPYHLPHSTVVVGLHEISGGDTRFFNNIFVAGYEGNAGQSDPEYKKRSGYGNESYGLEAYNDAVFPVMADGNVYFKGAKPCIKGKNYVEKPGFDPKIEIVEQGENVYLHITLDKPFKSLNNKLVTTKFLGKALIPGQAYENPDGSPLKIDTDYFGKKRNKANPTAGPFENPGQGRLSLKVWPMGQK
;
A
#
# COMPACT_ATOMS: atom_id res chain seq x y z
N ILE A 1 -9.76 -10.47 4.29
CA ILE A 1 -9.09 -11.62 3.63
C ILE A 1 -8.05 -12.15 4.59
N GLN A 2 -8.26 -13.35 5.15
CA GLN A 2 -7.40 -13.89 6.19
C GLN A 2 -7.24 -15.40 6.08
N ASN A 3 -6.22 -15.96 6.73
CA ASN A 3 -5.92 -17.40 6.74
C ASN A 3 -5.72 -18.01 5.36
N THR A 4 -5.13 -17.24 4.44
CA THR A 4 -4.85 -17.71 3.07
C THR A 4 -3.34 -17.80 2.82
N GLY A 5 -2.96 -18.46 1.72
CA GLY A 5 -1.59 -18.39 1.21
C GLY A 5 -1.23 -16.97 0.80
N LYS A 6 -1.96 -16.42 -0.18
CA LYS A 6 -1.83 -15.04 -0.67
C LYS A 6 -3.17 -14.34 -0.51
N GLY A 7 -3.18 -13.11 0.00
CA GLY A 7 -4.41 -12.34 0.19
C GLY A 7 -5.06 -11.94 -1.13
N ILE A 8 -4.45 -10.99 -1.83
CA ILE A 8 -4.90 -10.50 -3.14
C ILE A 8 -3.75 -10.69 -4.13
N TRP A 9 -4.01 -11.40 -5.23
CA TRP A 9 -3.04 -11.59 -6.32
C TRP A 9 -3.61 -11.01 -7.61
N MET A 10 -2.86 -10.07 -8.16
CA MET A 10 -3.19 -9.32 -9.36
C MET A 10 -2.22 -9.72 -10.47
N ASP A 11 -2.62 -10.68 -11.30
CA ASP A 11 -1.81 -11.29 -12.38
C ASP A 11 -2.72 -11.61 -13.56
N TRP A 12 -2.69 -10.89 -14.66
CA TRP A 12 -1.85 -9.77 -15.13
C TRP A 12 -2.77 -8.73 -15.80
N MET A 13 -2.22 -7.69 -16.44
CA MET A 13 -2.99 -6.68 -17.20
C MET A 13 -3.93 -5.83 -16.36
N SER A 14 -3.62 -5.64 -15.08
CA SER A 14 -4.48 -4.93 -14.14
C SER A 14 -4.30 -3.42 -14.24
N GLN A 15 -4.78 -2.88 -15.36
CA GLN A 15 -4.71 -1.48 -15.73
C GLN A 15 -6.06 -0.81 -15.44
N GLY A 16 -6.04 0.23 -14.61
CA GLY A 16 -7.23 0.89 -14.07
C GLY A 16 -7.78 0.24 -12.79
N THR A 17 -7.17 -0.85 -12.30
CA THR A 17 -7.62 -1.56 -11.10
C THR A 17 -7.48 -0.70 -9.84
N ARG A 18 -8.48 -0.76 -8.94
CA ARG A 18 -8.45 -0.11 -7.62
C ARG A 18 -8.76 -1.11 -6.50
N ILE A 19 -7.82 -1.31 -5.60
CA ILE A 19 -7.93 -2.14 -4.40
C ILE A 19 -8.14 -1.21 -3.20
N ILE A 20 -9.36 -1.16 -2.68
CA ILE A 20 -9.76 -0.17 -1.68
C ILE A 20 -10.40 -0.79 -0.44
N GLY A 21 -10.00 -0.32 0.76
CA GLY A 21 -10.75 -0.60 2.00
C GLY A 21 -10.67 -2.05 2.49
N ASN A 22 -9.63 -2.80 2.11
CA ASN A 22 -9.50 -4.20 2.48
C ASN A 22 -8.79 -4.36 3.83
N LEU A 23 -9.25 -5.34 4.61
CA LEU A 23 -8.53 -5.86 5.77
C LEU A 23 -7.88 -7.19 5.39
N CYS A 24 -6.55 -7.26 5.39
CA CYS A 24 -5.77 -8.47 5.18
C CYS A 24 -4.88 -8.74 6.39
N TYR A 25 -4.99 -9.93 6.98
CA TYR A 25 -4.20 -10.34 8.14
C TYR A 25 -4.07 -11.85 8.17
N ASN A 26 -3.06 -12.34 8.89
CA ASN A 26 -2.84 -13.77 9.06
C ASN A 26 -2.71 -14.57 7.74
N ASN A 27 -2.22 -13.92 6.68
CA ASN A 27 -1.89 -14.60 5.43
C ASN A 27 -0.45 -15.12 5.50
N ILE A 28 -0.22 -16.33 4.99
CA ILE A 28 1.06 -17.05 5.15
C ILE A 28 2.18 -16.37 4.37
N LEU A 29 1.86 -15.84 3.18
CA LEU A 29 2.82 -15.27 2.25
C LEU A 29 2.70 -13.74 2.24
N GLN A 30 1.88 -13.18 1.35
CA GLN A 30 1.68 -11.73 1.21
C GLN A 30 0.22 -11.34 1.21
N ASP A 31 -0.07 -10.14 1.73
CA ASP A 31 -1.39 -9.54 1.67
C ASP A 31 -1.75 -9.09 0.26
N PHE A 32 -0.81 -8.45 -0.44
CA PHE A 32 -0.99 -8.00 -1.81
C PHE A 32 0.20 -8.43 -2.68
N TYR A 33 -0.10 -9.03 -3.82
CA TYR A 33 0.87 -9.40 -4.84
C TYR A 33 0.47 -8.79 -6.18
N SER A 34 1.26 -7.82 -6.64
CA SER A 34 1.13 -7.26 -7.99
C SER A 34 2.14 -7.94 -8.89
N GLU A 35 1.68 -8.77 -9.82
CA GLU A 35 2.55 -9.52 -10.73
C GLU A 35 2.41 -9.00 -12.16
N VAL A 36 3.54 -8.54 -12.70
CA VAL A 36 3.76 -8.14 -14.10
C VAL A 36 2.73 -7.17 -14.68
N ASN A 37 2.36 -6.16 -13.89
CA ASN A 37 1.47 -5.07 -14.28
C ASN A 37 2.25 -3.77 -14.57
N HIS A 38 1.73 -2.94 -15.49
CA HIS A 38 2.32 -1.66 -15.91
C HIS A 38 1.57 -0.42 -15.37
N GLY A 39 0.50 -0.66 -14.62
CA GLY A 39 -0.40 0.38 -14.14
C GLY A 39 -1.15 1.12 -15.26
N PRO A 40 -1.77 2.27 -14.93
CA PRO A 40 -1.96 2.76 -13.56
C PRO A 40 -2.88 1.82 -12.76
N TYR A 41 -2.50 1.46 -11.54
CA TYR A 41 -3.39 0.80 -10.56
C TYR A 41 -3.25 1.46 -9.19
N ILE A 42 -4.29 1.36 -8.38
CA ILE A 42 -4.40 2.05 -7.09
C ILE A 42 -4.65 1.03 -5.98
N VAL A 43 -3.93 1.19 -4.87
CA VAL A 43 -4.10 0.41 -3.65
C VAL A 43 -4.26 1.42 -2.52
N ASP A 44 -5.51 1.69 -2.12
CA ASP A 44 -5.80 2.76 -1.16
C ASP A 44 -6.65 2.36 0.04
N ASN A 45 -6.37 2.98 1.20
CA ASN A 45 -7.11 2.75 2.44
C ASN A 45 -7.15 1.27 2.84
N ASN A 46 -6.10 0.47 2.63
CA ASN A 46 -6.08 -0.93 3.06
C ASN A 46 -5.30 -1.11 4.37
N ILE A 47 -5.59 -2.21 5.05
CA ILE A 47 -4.91 -2.67 6.27
C ILE A 47 -4.24 -4.00 5.94
N PHE A 48 -2.91 -4.01 5.87
CA PHE A 48 -2.07 -5.16 5.51
C PHE A 48 -1.20 -5.58 6.69
N LEU A 49 -1.63 -6.64 7.37
CA LEU A 49 -1.08 -7.16 8.62
C LEU A 49 -0.63 -8.62 8.46
N SER A 50 0.11 -8.90 7.40
CA SER A 50 0.84 -10.15 7.22
C SER A 50 2.35 -9.94 7.10
N LYS A 51 3.14 -11.02 7.05
CA LYS A 51 4.62 -10.94 6.99
C LYS A 51 5.15 -10.10 5.83
N CYS A 52 4.49 -10.20 4.68
CA CYS A 52 4.72 -9.36 3.52
C CYS A 52 3.44 -8.58 3.23
N SER A 53 3.51 -7.25 3.30
CA SER A 53 2.36 -6.40 2.94
C SER A 53 2.20 -6.34 1.42
N VAL A 54 3.30 -6.09 0.72
CA VAL A 54 3.30 -5.95 -0.74
C VAL A 54 4.47 -6.71 -1.33
N TRP A 55 4.17 -7.64 -2.24
CA TRP A 55 5.13 -8.09 -3.23
C TRP A 55 4.84 -7.34 -4.54
N ASP A 56 5.72 -6.41 -4.88
CA ASP A 56 5.63 -5.56 -6.06
C ASP A 56 6.54 -6.13 -7.16
N MET A 57 6.00 -7.08 -7.93
CA MET A 57 6.61 -7.52 -9.19
C MET A 57 6.00 -6.75 -10.36
N SER A 58 5.80 -5.44 -10.20
CA SER A 58 5.11 -4.58 -11.15
C SER A 58 5.71 -3.17 -11.16
N GLN A 59 5.06 -2.27 -11.92
CA GLN A 59 5.36 -0.85 -12.01
C GLN A 59 4.07 -0.07 -12.28
N GLY A 60 4.08 1.25 -12.10
CA GLY A 60 2.89 2.10 -12.32
C GLY A 60 1.87 2.04 -11.18
N GLY A 61 2.22 1.50 -10.01
CA GLY A 61 1.35 1.41 -8.84
C GLY A 61 1.26 2.71 -8.02
N ALA A 62 0.09 2.96 -7.43
CA ALA A 62 -0.13 4.00 -6.43
C ALA A 62 -0.67 3.42 -5.12
N TYR A 63 0.16 3.42 -4.07
CA TYR A 63 -0.16 2.98 -2.72
C TYR A 63 -0.45 4.18 -1.84
N VAL A 64 -1.72 4.35 -1.46
CA VAL A 64 -2.19 5.59 -0.83
C VAL A 64 -2.95 5.31 0.47
N HIS A 65 -2.58 5.95 1.58
CA HIS A 65 -3.34 5.84 2.83
C HIS A 65 -3.48 4.39 3.37
N ASN A 66 -2.50 3.52 3.14
CA ASN A 66 -2.54 2.16 3.71
C ASN A 66 -1.85 2.08 5.07
N LEU A 67 -2.21 1.07 5.86
CA LEU A 67 -1.44 0.59 7.00
C LEU A 67 -0.73 -0.71 6.58
N MET A 68 0.61 -0.72 6.60
CA MET A 68 1.43 -1.85 6.17
C MET A 68 2.39 -2.25 7.30
N ALA A 69 2.13 -3.42 7.89
CA ALA A 69 2.91 -3.92 9.02
C ALA A 69 3.86 -5.09 8.65
N GLY A 70 3.87 -5.47 7.39
CA GLY A 70 4.78 -6.45 6.80
C GLY A 70 5.91 -5.79 6.00
N LYS A 71 6.79 -6.65 5.45
CA LYS A 71 7.80 -6.23 4.49
C LYS A 71 7.17 -5.88 3.14
N ASN A 72 7.75 -4.91 2.46
CA ASN A 72 7.49 -4.64 1.05
C ASN A 72 8.67 -5.13 0.24
N ASN A 73 8.39 -5.75 -0.90
CA ASN A 73 9.39 -6.28 -1.80
C ASN A 73 9.24 -5.66 -3.20
N LEU A 74 10.33 -5.12 -3.75
CA LEU A 74 10.42 -4.66 -5.13
C LEU A 74 11.13 -5.74 -5.96
N SER A 75 10.43 -6.34 -6.92
CA SER A 75 10.90 -7.46 -7.75
C SER A 75 10.78 -7.14 -9.26
N PRO A 76 11.79 -6.52 -9.88
CA PRO A 76 11.86 -6.46 -11.35
C PRO A 76 11.78 -7.85 -12.00
N HIS A 77 11.26 -7.92 -13.22
CA HIS A 77 11.06 -9.19 -13.92
C HIS A 77 11.13 -9.01 -15.45
N SER A 78 11.83 -9.93 -16.14
CA SER A 78 12.11 -9.83 -17.59
C SER A 78 10.97 -10.27 -18.52
N ARG A 79 9.94 -10.93 -17.98
CA ARG A 79 8.71 -11.26 -18.72
C ARG A 79 8.09 -9.98 -19.29
N LYS A 80 7.87 -9.98 -20.59
CA LYS A 80 7.13 -8.92 -21.28
C LYS A 80 5.64 -9.21 -21.23
N THR A 81 4.86 -8.31 -20.67
CA THR A 81 3.39 -8.41 -20.56
C THR A 81 2.72 -7.20 -21.19
N PRO A 82 1.46 -7.31 -21.65
CA PRO A 82 0.83 -6.24 -22.40
C PRO A 82 0.32 -5.10 -21.52
N TYR A 83 0.21 -3.92 -22.13
CA TYR A 83 -0.54 -2.78 -21.63
C TYR A 83 -1.53 -2.29 -22.69
N HIS A 84 -2.60 -1.62 -22.27
CA HIS A 84 -3.79 -1.34 -23.08
C HIS A 84 -4.02 0.15 -23.32
N LEU A 85 -4.94 0.50 -24.21
CA LEU A 85 -5.53 1.85 -24.24
C LEU A 85 -6.35 2.09 -22.96
N PRO A 86 -6.54 3.36 -22.53
CA PRO A 86 -7.37 3.67 -21.37
C PRO A 86 -8.78 3.12 -21.53
N HIS A 87 -9.33 2.50 -20.48
CA HIS A 87 -10.72 1.98 -20.44
C HIS A 87 -11.05 1.04 -21.61
N SER A 88 -10.07 0.26 -22.04
CA SER A 88 -10.16 -0.58 -23.24
C SER A 88 -9.40 -1.89 -23.07
N THR A 89 -9.78 -2.89 -23.84
CA THR A 89 -9.06 -4.16 -24.00
C THR A 89 -8.12 -4.16 -25.21
N VAL A 90 -7.99 -3.03 -25.92
CA VAL A 90 -7.06 -2.90 -27.05
C VAL A 90 -5.63 -2.82 -26.53
N VAL A 91 -4.80 -3.80 -26.90
CA VAL A 91 -3.38 -3.86 -26.55
C VAL A 91 -2.60 -2.80 -27.35
N VAL A 92 -1.77 -2.03 -26.66
CA VAL A 92 -0.88 -1.02 -27.26
C VAL A 92 0.51 -1.58 -27.49
N GLY A 93 1.00 -2.39 -26.54
CA GLY A 93 2.32 -3.00 -26.64
C GLY A 93 2.60 -3.90 -25.45
N LEU A 94 3.82 -4.44 -25.43
CA LEU A 94 4.34 -5.26 -24.33
C LEU A 94 5.58 -4.59 -23.74
N HIS A 95 5.76 -4.71 -22.42
CA HIS A 95 6.93 -4.20 -21.71
C HIS A 95 7.34 -5.16 -20.59
N GLU A 96 8.61 -5.18 -20.22
CA GLU A 96 9.10 -5.89 -19.03
C GLU A 96 8.90 -5.07 -17.75
N ILE A 97 9.18 -5.64 -16.58
CA ILE A 97 9.13 -4.90 -15.30
C ILE A 97 10.55 -4.49 -14.93
N SER A 98 10.87 -3.22 -15.14
CA SER A 98 12.19 -2.66 -14.78
C SER A 98 12.27 -2.28 -13.29
N GLY A 99 11.10 -2.11 -12.64
CA GLY A 99 10.96 -1.76 -11.23
C GLY A 99 10.93 -0.24 -10.98
N GLY A 100 10.04 0.18 -10.08
CA GLY A 100 9.76 1.59 -9.81
C GLY A 100 8.54 2.10 -10.57
N ASP A 101 8.52 3.40 -10.90
CA ASP A 101 7.29 4.12 -11.31
C ASP A 101 6.17 3.91 -10.28
N THR A 102 6.53 4.01 -9.01
CA THR A 102 5.65 3.69 -7.89
C THR A 102 5.43 4.93 -7.04
N ARG A 103 4.18 5.12 -6.60
CA ARG A 103 3.75 6.22 -5.74
C ARG A 103 3.38 5.66 -4.36
N PHE A 104 3.99 6.19 -3.30
CA PHE A 104 3.67 5.88 -1.91
C PHE A 104 3.29 7.17 -1.20
N PHE A 105 1.98 7.39 -1.02
CA PHE A 105 1.48 8.61 -0.40
C PHE A 105 0.69 8.35 0.87
N ASN A 106 1.03 9.09 1.93
CA ASN A 106 0.28 9.12 3.16
C ASN A 106 0.08 7.73 3.81
N ASN A 107 1.02 6.79 3.69
CA ASN A 107 0.91 5.45 4.30
C ASN A 107 1.49 5.44 5.73
N ILE A 108 1.12 4.44 6.52
CA ILE A 108 1.79 4.08 7.77
C ILE A 108 2.49 2.74 7.56
N PHE A 109 3.81 2.72 7.81
CA PHE A 109 4.63 1.52 7.78
C PHE A 109 5.08 1.16 9.20
N VAL A 110 5.03 -0.13 9.53
CA VAL A 110 5.45 -0.66 10.83
C VAL A 110 6.33 -1.86 10.61
N ALA A 111 7.52 -1.87 11.22
CA ALA A 111 8.39 -3.04 11.17
C ALA A 111 8.10 -4.01 12.31
N GLY A 112 8.39 -5.30 12.11
CA GLY A 112 8.36 -6.30 13.18
C GLY A 112 6.99 -6.51 13.80
N TYR A 113 5.92 -6.49 13.00
CA TYR A 113 4.61 -6.91 13.46
C TYR A 113 4.59 -8.42 13.76
N GLU A 114 3.94 -8.79 14.86
CA GLU A 114 4.00 -10.15 15.41
C GLU A 114 2.74 -10.98 15.11
N GLY A 115 1.76 -10.45 14.38
CA GLY A 115 0.50 -11.17 14.13
C GLY A 115 0.65 -12.48 13.34
N ASN A 116 1.80 -12.73 12.73
CA ASN A 116 2.16 -14.02 12.12
C ASN A 116 3.35 -14.70 12.82
N ALA A 117 3.63 -14.36 14.08
CA ALA A 117 4.70 -14.96 14.85
C ALA A 117 4.53 -16.49 14.86
N GLY A 118 5.65 -17.20 14.65
CA GLY A 118 5.68 -18.67 14.63
C GLY A 118 5.22 -19.32 13.32
N GLN A 119 4.59 -18.60 12.38
CA GLN A 119 4.34 -19.15 11.05
C GLN A 119 5.66 -19.31 10.28
N SER A 120 5.74 -20.25 9.33
CA SER A 120 6.81 -20.26 8.33
C SER A 120 6.47 -19.30 7.18
N ASP A 121 7.47 -18.90 6.40
CA ASP A 121 7.28 -18.09 5.20
C ASP A 121 7.98 -18.80 4.03
N PRO A 122 7.29 -19.75 3.37
CA PRO A 122 7.95 -20.62 2.40
C PRO A 122 8.37 -19.88 1.13
N GLU A 123 7.82 -18.70 0.84
CA GLU A 123 8.25 -17.87 -0.31
C GLU A 123 9.31 -16.83 0.06
N TYR A 124 9.76 -16.73 1.31
CA TYR A 124 10.82 -15.78 1.71
C TYR A 124 12.06 -15.86 0.80
N LYS A 125 12.62 -17.07 0.63
CA LYS A 125 13.81 -17.28 -0.22
C LYS A 125 13.54 -16.94 -1.69
N LYS A 126 12.30 -17.17 -2.16
CA LYS A 126 11.88 -16.86 -3.52
C LYS A 126 11.86 -15.33 -3.69
N ARG A 127 11.17 -14.61 -2.81
CA ARG A 127 11.08 -13.13 -2.84
C ARG A 127 12.45 -12.46 -2.73
N SER A 128 13.31 -12.94 -1.84
CA SER A 128 14.68 -12.43 -1.71
C SER A 128 15.56 -12.72 -2.93
N GLY A 129 15.19 -13.70 -3.75
CA GLY A 129 15.89 -14.01 -5.00
C GLY A 129 15.42 -13.19 -6.20
N TYR A 130 14.16 -12.75 -6.22
CA TYR A 130 13.59 -11.92 -7.30
C TYR A 130 13.77 -10.42 -7.07
N GLY A 131 14.02 -9.99 -5.83
CA GLY A 131 13.99 -8.58 -5.49
C GLY A 131 14.56 -8.23 -4.14
N ASN A 132 14.45 -6.95 -3.79
CA ASN A 132 14.86 -6.43 -2.50
C ASN A 132 13.64 -6.31 -1.58
N GLU A 133 13.77 -6.67 -0.30
CA GLU A 133 12.70 -6.57 0.68
C GLU A 133 13.12 -5.75 1.91
N SER A 134 12.19 -4.93 2.40
CA SER A 134 12.44 -4.08 3.58
C SER A 134 11.13 -3.81 4.31
N TYR A 135 11.23 -3.45 5.59
CA TYR A 135 10.11 -2.79 6.26
C TYR A 135 10.11 -1.31 5.88
N GLY A 136 9.00 -0.82 5.35
CA GLY A 136 8.96 0.52 4.74
C GLY A 136 9.37 0.46 3.26
N LEU A 137 10.21 1.40 2.81
CA LEU A 137 10.48 1.66 1.40
C LEU A 137 11.97 1.66 1.03
N GLU A 138 12.85 1.18 1.90
CA GLU A 138 14.30 1.10 1.60
C GLU A 138 14.59 0.21 0.38
N ALA A 139 13.79 -0.85 0.19
CA ALA A 139 13.84 -1.75 -0.97
C ALA A 139 13.68 -1.03 -2.32
N TYR A 140 13.15 0.20 -2.32
CA TYR A 140 12.86 1.00 -3.51
C TYR A 140 13.94 2.06 -3.81
N ASN A 141 14.99 2.17 -2.99
CA ASN A 141 16.03 3.19 -3.15
C ASN A 141 16.73 3.11 -4.52
N ASP A 142 17.06 1.89 -4.95
CA ASP A 142 17.79 1.63 -6.20
C ASP A 142 16.86 1.28 -7.37
N ALA A 143 15.55 1.54 -7.23
CA ALA A 143 14.59 1.33 -8.31
C ALA A 143 15.02 2.09 -9.57
N VAL A 144 14.93 1.42 -10.72
CA VAL A 144 15.31 1.94 -12.05
C VAL A 144 14.43 3.13 -12.43
N PHE A 145 13.11 2.98 -12.30
CA PHE A 145 12.16 4.05 -12.54
C PHE A 145 11.90 4.88 -11.27
N PRO A 146 11.40 6.13 -11.43
CA PRO A 146 11.16 7.02 -10.30
C PRO A 146 10.25 6.42 -9.24
N VAL A 147 10.55 6.70 -7.97
CA VAL A 147 9.70 6.36 -6.83
C VAL A 147 9.30 7.67 -6.15
N MET A 148 7.99 7.90 -6.04
CA MET A 148 7.44 9.09 -5.42
C MET A 148 6.96 8.71 -4.02
N ALA A 149 7.58 9.25 -2.98
CA ALA A 149 7.22 8.98 -1.59
C ALA A 149 7.00 10.29 -0.83
N ASP A 150 5.79 10.51 -0.31
CA ASP A 150 5.42 11.75 0.40
C ASP A 150 4.34 11.48 1.46
N GLY A 151 4.41 12.16 2.60
CA GLY A 151 3.41 12.09 3.68
C GLY A 151 3.39 10.79 4.48
N ASN A 152 4.37 9.90 4.29
CA ASN A 152 4.41 8.60 4.94
C ASN A 152 4.90 8.68 6.39
N VAL A 153 4.46 7.73 7.21
CA VAL A 153 4.88 7.56 8.61
C VAL A 153 5.54 6.19 8.78
N TYR A 154 6.64 6.13 9.51
CA TYR A 154 7.44 4.93 9.70
C TYR A 154 7.67 4.67 11.20
N PHE A 155 7.22 3.52 11.68
CA PHE A 155 7.29 3.09 13.09
C PHE A 155 8.10 1.81 13.28
N LYS A 156 8.53 1.57 14.52
CA LYS A 156 9.19 0.34 14.98
C LYS A 156 10.43 -0.06 14.15
N GLY A 157 11.06 0.89 13.47
CA GLY A 157 12.25 0.67 12.64
C GLY A 157 11.98 0.50 11.15
N ALA A 158 10.74 0.64 10.67
CA ALA A 158 10.48 0.78 9.23
C ALA A 158 11.23 2.01 8.68
N LYS A 159 11.67 1.92 7.41
CA LYS A 159 12.55 2.94 6.81
C LYS A 159 11.91 3.69 5.65
N PRO A 160 12.14 5.01 5.53
CA PRO A 160 11.72 5.78 4.37
C PRO A 160 12.53 5.41 3.12
N CYS A 161 12.00 5.78 1.96
CA CYS A 161 12.79 5.80 0.73
C CYS A 161 13.69 7.05 0.77
N ILE A 162 14.96 6.92 0.35
CA ILE A 162 15.91 8.05 0.31
C ILE A 162 15.46 9.20 -0.60
N LYS A 163 14.53 8.90 -1.54
CA LYS A 163 13.97 9.88 -2.49
C LYS A 163 12.82 10.70 -1.88
N GLY A 164 12.25 10.28 -0.74
CA GLY A 164 11.15 10.97 -0.06
C GLY A 164 11.62 12.08 0.88
N LYS A 165 10.86 13.19 0.96
CA LYS A 165 11.26 14.38 1.75
C LYS A 165 10.28 14.77 2.85
N ASN A 166 8.98 14.57 2.64
CA ASN A 166 7.95 14.80 3.66
C ASN A 166 7.58 13.45 4.30
N TYR A 167 8.12 13.18 5.49
CA TYR A 167 7.79 11.96 6.25
C TYR A 167 8.03 12.16 7.74
N VAL A 168 7.53 11.19 8.54
CA VAL A 168 7.86 11.07 9.96
C VAL A 168 8.43 9.67 10.22
N GLU A 169 9.61 9.60 10.84
CA GLU A 169 10.22 8.36 11.29
C GLU A 169 10.29 8.36 12.82
N LYS A 170 9.78 7.30 13.46
CA LYS A 170 9.88 7.06 14.91
C LYS A 170 10.31 5.62 15.17
N PRO A 171 11.61 5.31 15.07
CA PRO A 171 12.09 3.93 15.11
C PRO A 171 11.84 3.23 16.45
N GLY A 172 11.84 3.97 17.56
CA GLY A 172 11.56 3.44 18.89
C GLY A 172 10.07 3.38 19.29
N PHE A 173 9.16 3.84 18.43
CA PHE A 173 7.73 3.82 18.72
C PHE A 173 7.10 2.52 18.21
N ASP A 174 6.60 1.70 19.13
CA ASP A 174 5.83 0.49 18.82
C ASP A 174 4.32 0.80 18.89
N PRO A 175 3.60 0.74 17.75
CA PRO A 175 2.17 1.02 17.72
C PRO A 175 1.32 -0.11 18.33
N LYS A 176 1.91 -1.21 18.82
CA LYS A 176 1.17 -2.30 19.50
C LYS A 176 -0.05 -2.77 18.69
N ILE A 177 0.16 -3.01 17.40
CA ILE A 177 -0.89 -3.47 16.50
C ILE A 177 -1.31 -4.88 16.92
N GLU A 178 -2.62 -5.08 17.03
CA GLU A 178 -3.24 -6.37 17.33
C GLU A 178 -4.60 -6.46 16.65
N ILE A 179 -4.92 -7.63 16.11
CA ILE A 179 -6.26 -7.97 15.61
C ILE A 179 -6.96 -8.83 16.64
N VAL A 180 -8.17 -8.42 17.04
CA VAL A 180 -9.01 -9.15 17.99
C VAL A 180 -10.34 -9.49 17.34
N GLU A 181 -10.64 -10.78 17.24
CA GLU A 181 -11.92 -11.29 16.78
C GLU A 181 -12.87 -11.49 17.97
N GLN A 182 -14.08 -10.93 17.89
CA GLN A 182 -15.14 -11.04 18.90
C GLN A 182 -16.46 -11.40 18.21
N GLY A 183 -16.71 -12.70 18.11
CA GLY A 183 -17.81 -13.22 17.28
C GLY A 183 -17.57 -12.84 15.81
N GLU A 184 -18.54 -12.17 15.19
CA GLU A 184 -18.44 -11.69 13.80
C GLU A 184 -17.68 -10.37 13.65
N ASN A 185 -17.30 -9.74 14.77
CA ASN A 185 -16.63 -8.46 14.75
C ASN A 185 -15.12 -8.62 14.79
N VAL A 186 -14.41 -7.81 14.01
CA VAL A 186 -12.95 -7.73 14.04
C VAL A 186 -12.55 -6.33 14.44
N TYR A 187 -11.68 -6.23 15.44
CA TYR A 187 -11.15 -4.99 15.96
C TYR A 187 -9.65 -4.89 15.68
N LEU A 188 -9.23 -3.72 15.22
CA LEU A 188 -7.84 -3.31 15.19
C LEU A 188 -7.54 -2.53 16.48
N HIS A 189 -6.69 -3.10 17.32
CA HIS A 189 -6.02 -2.34 18.37
C HIS A 189 -4.75 -1.73 17.82
N ILE A 190 -4.58 -0.43 18.05
CA ILE A 190 -3.39 0.31 17.61
C ILE A 190 -3.15 1.50 18.54
N THR A 191 -1.90 1.75 18.86
CA THR A 191 -1.44 2.93 19.59
C THR A 191 -0.87 3.92 18.60
N LEU A 192 -1.46 5.10 18.52
CA LEU A 192 -0.99 6.18 17.66
C LEU A 192 -0.52 7.34 18.51
N ASP A 193 0.68 7.84 18.23
CA ASP A 193 1.16 9.09 18.83
C ASP A 193 0.52 10.30 18.08
N LYS A 194 1.00 11.53 18.27
CA LYS A 194 0.68 12.72 17.48
C LYS A 194 1.52 12.93 16.19
N PRO A 195 2.10 11.93 15.48
CA PRO A 195 3.04 12.19 14.39
C PRO A 195 2.39 12.88 13.18
N PHE A 196 1.06 12.98 13.15
CA PHE A 196 0.35 13.66 12.06
C PHE A 196 0.54 15.18 12.05
N LYS A 197 0.95 15.82 13.15
CA LYS A 197 1.00 17.30 13.23
C LYS A 197 2.13 17.94 12.42
N SER A 198 3.24 17.25 12.20
CA SER A 198 4.38 17.79 11.45
C SER A 198 4.30 17.54 9.95
N LEU A 199 3.38 16.70 9.50
CA LEU A 199 3.18 16.40 8.09
C LEU A 199 2.34 17.50 7.42
N ASN A 200 2.73 17.85 6.19
CA ASN A 200 1.96 18.70 5.29
C ASN A 200 1.48 17.89 4.10
N ASN A 201 0.56 16.97 4.38
CA ASN A 201 0.07 16.03 3.38
C ASN A 201 -0.84 16.74 2.38
N LYS A 202 -0.81 16.27 1.14
CA LYS A 202 -1.73 16.74 0.11
C LYS A 202 -2.83 15.73 -0.11
N LEU A 203 -4.02 16.23 -0.45
CA LEU A 203 -5.10 15.38 -0.92
C LEU A 203 -4.72 14.74 -2.25
N VAL A 204 -4.79 13.40 -2.29
CA VAL A 204 -4.36 12.63 -3.46
C VAL A 204 -5.45 12.69 -4.54
N THR A 205 -5.04 13.14 -5.72
CA THR A 205 -5.89 13.35 -6.90
C THR A 205 -5.17 12.84 -8.15
N THR A 206 -5.89 12.67 -9.26
CA THR A 206 -5.28 12.38 -10.58
C THR A 206 -4.12 13.32 -10.90
N LYS A 207 -4.32 14.63 -10.71
CA LYS A 207 -3.29 15.64 -10.97
C LYS A 207 -2.03 15.43 -10.11
N PHE A 208 -2.22 15.05 -8.83
CA PHE A 208 -1.11 14.83 -7.93
C PHE A 208 -0.36 13.52 -8.24
N LEU A 209 -1.07 12.46 -8.63
CA LEU A 209 -0.48 11.17 -9.01
C LEU A 209 0.24 11.25 -10.37
N GLY A 210 -0.18 12.15 -11.27
CA GLY A 210 0.38 12.23 -12.61
C GLY A 210 -0.01 11.01 -13.45
N LYS A 211 0.95 10.46 -14.19
CA LYS A 211 0.73 9.33 -15.11
C LYS A 211 1.69 8.19 -14.83
N ALA A 212 1.23 6.95 -14.99
CA ALA A 212 2.11 5.80 -15.07
C ALA A 212 2.96 5.90 -16.35
N LEU A 213 4.25 5.63 -16.20
CA LEU A 213 5.30 5.89 -17.18
C LEU A 213 5.09 5.10 -18.47
N ILE A 214 4.92 3.78 -18.35
CA ILE A 214 4.83 2.87 -19.50
C ILE A 214 3.56 3.06 -20.32
N PRO A 215 2.35 2.99 -19.73
CA PRO A 215 1.13 3.19 -20.50
C PRO A 215 0.91 4.66 -20.88
N GLY A 216 1.58 5.62 -20.23
CA GLY A 216 1.36 7.06 -20.44
C GLY A 216 -0.01 7.55 -19.94
N GLN A 217 -0.61 6.84 -18.98
CA GLN A 217 -2.01 7.02 -18.55
C GLN A 217 -2.14 7.57 -17.14
N ALA A 218 -3.18 8.36 -16.94
CA ALA A 218 -3.50 8.97 -15.66
C ALA A 218 -4.24 8.00 -14.73
N TYR A 219 -4.18 8.28 -13.42
CA TYR A 219 -4.94 7.54 -12.42
C TYR A 219 -6.35 8.14 -12.32
N GLU A 220 -7.32 7.49 -12.96
CA GLU A 220 -8.69 8.00 -13.16
C GLU A 220 -9.75 7.00 -12.66
N ASN A 221 -11.00 7.45 -12.55
CA ASN A 221 -12.14 6.57 -12.29
C ASN A 221 -12.50 5.75 -13.55
N PRO A 222 -13.30 4.68 -13.45
CA PRO A 222 -13.66 3.85 -14.60
C PRO A 222 -14.35 4.57 -15.76
N ASP A 223 -14.99 5.72 -15.50
CA ASP A 223 -15.64 6.58 -16.49
C ASP A 223 -14.69 7.63 -17.11
N GLY A 224 -13.39 7.59 -16.79
CA GLY A 224 -12.38 8.55 -17.22
C GLY A 224 -12.40 9.87 -16.45
N SER A 225 -13.29 10.03 -15.45
CA SER A 225 -13.30 11.23 -14.62
C SER A 225 -12.08 11.26 -13.67
N PRO A 226 -11.59 12.46 -13.29
CA PRO A 226 -10.49 12.57 -12.34
C PRO A 226 -10.80 11.90 -10.99
N LEU A 227 -9.90 11.04 -10.55
CA LEU A 227 -9.86 10.43 -9.23
C LEU A 227 -9.58 11.47 -8.13
N LYS A 228 -10.25 11.26 -7.00
CA LYS A 228 -9.96 11.92 -5.74
C LYS A 228 -10.11 10.94 -4.58
N ILE A 229 -9.06 10.76 -3.79
CA ILE A 229 -9.07 9.87 -2.61
C ILE A 229 -9.42 10.73 -1.39
N ASP A 230 -10.71 11.07 -1.23
CA ASP A 230 -11.20 11.99 -0.19
C ASP A 230 -12.02 11.35 0.91
N THR A 231 -12.07 10.03 0.95
CA THR A 231 -12.65 9.25 2.05
C THR A 231 -11.63 8.27 2.61
N ASP A 232 -11.77 7.96 3.89
CA ASP A 232 -10.96 6.95 4.58
C ASP A 232 -11.60 5.56 4.51
N TYR A 233 -11.02 4.60 5.24
CA TYR A 233 -11.49 3.21 5.35
C TYR A 233 -12.97 3.09 5.75
N PHE A 234 -13.45 3.98 6.62
CA PHE A 234 -14.83 3.98 7.11
C PHE A 234 -15.76 4.89 6.29
N GLY A 235 -15.27 5.47 5.19
CA GLY A 235 -16.02 6.42 4.37
C GLY A 235 -16.04 7.86 4.93
N LYS A 236 -15.31 8.14 6.02
CA LYS A 236 -15.23 9.49 6.59
C LYS A 236 -14.47 10.41 5.65
N LYS A 237 -14.96 11.64 5.47
CA LYS A 237 -14.30 12.63 4.62
C LYS A 237 -12.95 13.04 5.20
N ARG A 238 -11.93 13.03 4.34
CA ARG A 238 -10.57 13.46 4.64
C ARG A 238 -10.46 14.97 4.71
N ASN A 239 -9.54 15.47 5.54
CA ASN A 239 -9.20 16.89 5.53
C ASN A 239 -8.66 17.27 4.13
N LYS A 240 -9.23 18.32 3.53
CA LYS A 240 -8.88 18.75 2.16
C LYS A 240 -7.48 19.35 2.06
N ALA A 241 -7.01 19.98 3.13
CA ALA A 241 -5.73 20.67 3.18
C ALA A 241 -4.60 19.79 3.69
N ASN A 242 -4.88 18.92 4.67
CA ASN A 242 -3.88 18.06 5.30
C ASN A 242 -4.50 16.72 5.75
N PRO A 243 -4.73 15.76 4.82
CA PRO A 243 -5.32 14.47 5.15
C PRO A 243 -4.38 13.63 6.03
N THR A 244 -4.97 12.85 6.95
CA THR A 244 -4.22 12.03 7.90
C THR A 244 -3.54 10.86 7.18
N ALA A 245 -2.27 10.57 7.51
CA ALA A 245 -1.60 9.38 7.01
C ALA A 245 -2.25 8.10 7.56
N GLY A 246 -2.26 7.05 6.75
CA GLY A 246 -2.91 5.78 7.03
C GLY A 246 -4.39 5.74 6.64
N PRO A 247 -5.03 4.60 6.91
CA PRO A 247 -6.37 4.29 6.40
C PRO A 247 -7.49 5.02 7.12
N PHE A 248 -7.20 5.73 8.22
CA PHE A 248 -8.21 6.39 9.05
C PHE A 248 -7.95 7.90 9.13
N GLU A 249 -8.98 8.70 8.91
CA GLU A 249 -8.89 10.15 9.04
C GLU A 249 -9.09 10.59 10.49
N ASN A 250 -8.09 11.25 11.08
CA ASN A 250 -8.10 11.72 12.47
C ASN A 250 -8.63 10.67 13.46
N PRO A 251 -7.99 9.48 13.56
CA PRO A 251 -8.48 8.38 14.39
C PRO A 251 -8.36 8.62 15.90
N GLY A 252 -7.70 9.71 16.32
CA GLY A 252 -7.38 10.00 17.71
C GLY A 252 -5.91 9.73 18.04
N GLN A 253 -5.60 9.66 19.33
CA GLN A 253 -4.25 9.46 19.86
C GLN A 253 -4.31 8.50 21.05
N GLY A 254 -3.18 7.88 21.39
CA GLY A 254 -3.10 6.85 22.41
C GLY A 254 -3.57 5.49 21.89
N ARG A 255 -3.96 4.61 22.80
CA ARG A 255 -4.48 3.27 22.46
C ARG A 255 -5.90 3.40 21.93
N LEU A 256 -6.10 2.91 20.71
CA LEU A 256 -7.37 2.90 20.01
C LEU A 256 -7.87 1.46 19.84
N SER A 257 -9.19 1.31 19.80
CA SER A 257 -9.87 0.11 19.35
C SER A 257 -10.81 0.51 18.22
N LEU A 258 -10.51 0.06 17.00
CA LEU A 258 -11.25 0.40 15.80
C LEU A 258 -11.93 -0.86 15.28
N LYS A 259 -13.27 -0.86 15.21
CA LYS A 259 -14.01 -1.95 14.59
C LYS A 259 -13.79 -1.89 13.07
N VAL A 260 -12.99 -2.81 12.54
CA VAL A 260 -12.63 -2.88 11.12
C VAL A 260 -13.47 -3.89 10.35
N TRP A 261 -14.22 -4.76 11.03
CA TRP A 261 -15.21 -5.64 10.40
C TRP A 261 -16.40 -5.98 11.33
N PRO A 262 -17.62 -6.15 10.79
CA PRO A 262 -18.06 -5.56 9.53
C PRO A 262 -17.91 -4.02 9.62
N MET A 263 -17.58 -3.37 8.51
CA MET A 263 -17.63 -1.91 8.44
C MET A 263 -19.06 -1.48 8.76
N GLY A 264 -19.23 -0.52 9.68
CA GLY A 264 -20.57 -0.02 10.05
C GLY A 264 -21.37 0.33 8.80
N GLN A 265 -22.66 -0.03 8.77
CA GLN A 265 -23.53 0.26 7.63
C GLN A 265 -23.49 1.77 7.33
N LYS A 266 -23.31 2.10 6.05
CA LYS A 266 -23.31 3.47 5.52
C LYS A 266 -24.66 4.15 5.75
#